data_AF-A0A840MYC2-F1
#
_entry.id   AF-A0A840MYC2-F1
#
_cell.length_a   1.000
_cell.length_b   1.000
_cell.length_c   1.000
_cell.angle_alpha   90.00
_cell.angle_beta   90.00
_cell.angle_gamma   90.00
#
_symmetry.space_group_name_H-M   'P 1'
#
loop_
_entity.id
_entity.type
_entity.pdbx_description
1 polymer ?
#
loop_
_entity_poly.entity_id
_entity_poly.type
_entity_poly.pdbx_seq_one_letter_code
_entity_poly.pdbx_strand_id
1 'polypeptide(L)'
;MRILGSALRRVFALGFCILLSGCMTPWLKARYETADAAQGLVTPAIVADCSEKVVKAFPHLTIAGPFALNGYAAARVASSKPTLEAVPQKNLVALVARTTNKGLFGQENKGHAGCSYLVESGRLVFQEVHGIAAFMPQTIYVLSTVVRR
;
A
#
# COMPACT_ATOMS: atom_id res chain seq x y z
N MET A 1 -50.04 30.28 43.47
CA MET A 1 -48.80 29.46 43.42
C MET A 1 -48.73 28.63 42.13
N ARG A 2 -48.32 29.18 40.99
CA ARG A 2 -48.01 28.39 39.76
C ARG A 2 -47.08 29.16 38.82
N ILE A 3 -45.83 29.42 39.23
CA ILE A 3 -44.83 30.06 38.35
C ILE A 3 -43.42 29.44 38.54
N LEU A 4 -43.33 28.12 38.68
CA LEU A 4 -42.03 27.45 38.91
C LEU A 4 -41.78 26.23 37.99
N GLY A 5 -42.49 26.10 36.87
CA GLY A 5 -42.42 24.92 36.00
C GLY A 5 -41.85 25.15 34.60
N SER A 6 -41.67 26.40 34.16
CA SER A 6 -41.43 26.72 32.75
C SER A 6 -39.98 27.09 32.39
N ALA A 7 -39.14 27.45 33.38
CA ALA A 7 -37.75 27.83 33.12
C ALA A 7 -36.80 26.62 32.98
N LEU A 8 -37.01 25.57 33.77
CA LEU A 8 -36.10 24.42 33.82
C LEU A 8 -36.19 23.51 32.59
N ARG A 9 -37.31 23.56 31.85
CA ARG A 9 -37.56 22.70 30.68
C ARG A 9 -36.90 23.22 29.39
N ARG A 10 -36.55 24.52 29.33
CA ARG A 10 -35.95 25.15 28.14
C ARG A 10 -34.43 25.04 28.09
N VAL A 11 -33.76 24.93 29.24
CA VAL A 11 -32.29 24.77 29.29
C VAL A 11 -31.86 23.36 28.86
N PHE A 12 -32.66 22.34 29.15
CA PHE A 12 -32.35 20.96 28.76
C PHE A 12 -32.47 20.69 27.26
N ALA A 13 -33.29 21.45 26.53
CA ALA A 13 -33.47 21.26 25.09
C ALA A 13 -32.30 21.84 24.26
N LEU A 14 -31.69 22.94 24.71
CA LEU A 14 -30.56 23.58 24.00
C LEU A 14 -29.22 22.88 24.25
N GLY A 15 -29.03 22.23 25.41
CA GLY A 15 -27.81 21.45 25.69
C GLY A 15 -27.73 20.13 24.91
N PHE A 16 -28.86 19.54 24.52
CA PHE A 16 -28.89 18.25 23.84
C PHE A 16 -28.59 18.35 22.33
N CYS A 17 -28.88 19.50 21.70
CA CYS A 17 -28.55 19.72 20.28
C CYS A 17 -27.05 19.95 20.03
N ILE A 18 -26.32 20.50 21.01
CA ILE A 18 -24.87 20.71 20.88
C ILE A 18 -24.10 19.38 21.04
N LEU A 19 -24.63 18.42 21.80
CA LEU A 19 -24.06 17.06 21.92
C LEU A 19 -24.32 16.17 20.70
N LEU A 20 -25.33 16.48 19.87
CA LEU A 20 -25.65 15.71 18.66
C LEU A 20 -24.99 16.25 17.38
N SER A 21 -24.44 17.48 17.42
CA SER A 21 -23.81 18.10 16.24
C SER A 21 -22.33 17.73 16.07
N GLY A 22 -21.75 17.00 17.03
CA GLY A 22 -20.34 16.60 17.03
C GLY A 22 -20.02 15.24 16.41
N CYS A 23 -21.02 14.49 15.92
CA CYS A 23 -20.79 13.20 15.25
C CYS A 23 -20.99 13.32 13.73
N MET A 24 -20.43 14.39 13.15
CA MET A 24 -19.99 14.32 11.76
C MET A 24 -18.82 13.35 11.77
N THR A 25 -19.16 12.07 11.57
CA THR A 25 -18.26 11.03 11.10
C THR A 25 -17.25 11.69 10.17
N PRO A 26 -15.93 11.58 10.42
CA PRO A 26 -14.97 12.04 9.45
C PRO A 26 -15.25 11.22 8.20
N TRP A 27 -15.92 11.89 7.29
CA TRP A 27 -15.99 11.70 5.86
C TRP A 27 -15.24 10.43 5.46
N LEU A 28 -16.00 9.41 5.07
CA LEU A 28 -15.47 8.25 4.35
C LEU A 28 -14.45 8.80 3.34
N LYS A 29 -13.17 8.77 3.67
CA LYS A 29 -12.15 8.58 2.66
C LYS A 29 -12.51 7.21 2.12
N ALA A 30 -13.27 7.24 1.05
CA ALA A 30 -13.10 6.34 -0.05
C ALA A 30 -12.46 5.03 0.38
N ARG A 31 -13.27 4.07 0.87
CA ARG A 31 -12.80 2.71 1.16
C ARG A 31 -12.05 2.07 -0.02
N TYR A 32 -12.10 2.70 -1.19
CA TYR A 32 -11.43 2.42 -2.44
C TYR A 32 -9.97 2.89 -2.52
N GLU A 33 -9.42 3.62 -1.54
CA GLU A 33 -8.03 4.13 -1.58
C GLU A 33 -7.07 3.39 -0.65
N THR A 34 -7.49 2.32 0.02
CA THR A 34 -6.63 1.53 0.91
C THR A 34 -6.17 0.23 0.25
N ALA A 35 -5.04 -0.33 0.69
CA ALA A 35 -4.52 -1.60 0.20
C ALA A 35 -5.53 -2.77 0.33
N ASP A 36 -6.43 -2.73 1.32
CA ASP A 36 -7.53 -3.69 1.47
C ASP A 36 -8.58 -3.59 0.35
N ALA A 37 -8.83 -2.39 -0.18
CA ALA A 37 -9.73 -2.19 -1.31
C ALA A 37 -9.20 -2.82 -2.60
N ALA A 38 -7.87 -2.87 -2.73
CA ALA A 38 -7.21 -3.35 -3.93
C ALA A 38 -7.35 -4.86 -4.13
N GLN A 39 -7.60 -5.65 -3.07
CA GLN A 39 -7.79 -7.10 -3.20
C GLN A 39 -8.94 -7.45 -4.14
N GLY A 40 -10.04 -6.70 -4.08
CA GLY A 40 -11.18 -6.87 -4.98
C GLY A 40 -10.96 -6.34 -6.40
N LEU A 41 -9.88 -5.58 -6.63
CA LEU A 41 -9.56 -4.99 -7.93
C LEU A 41 -8.59 -5.86 -8.75
N VAL A 42 -7.90 -6.81 -8.13
CA VAL A 42 -6.98 -7.72 -8.83
C VAL A 42 -7.78 -8.79 -9.56
N THR A 43 -7.91 -8.62 -10.87
CA THR A 43 -8.55 -9.59 -11.75
C THR A 43 -7.52 -10.55 -12.37
N PRO A 44 -7.94 -11.72 -12.90
CA PRO A 44 -7.04 -12.60 -13.64
C PRO A 44 -6.36 -11.91 -14.83
N ALA A 45 -7.02 -10.95 -15.47
CA ALA A 45 -6.45 -10.16 -16.56
C ALA A 45 -5.27 -9.29 -16.08
N ILE A 46 -5.39 -8.68 -14.90
CA ILE A 46 -4.29 -7.88 -14.30
C ILE A 46 -3.12 -8.79 -13.90
N VAL A 47 -3.40 -9.98 -13.38
CA VAL A 47 -2.36 -10.97 -13.07
C VAL A 47 -1.61 -11.41 -14.34
N ALA A 48 -2.34 -11.70 -15.42
CA ALA A 48 -1.75 -12.07 -16.70
C ALA A 48 -0.89 -10.94 -17.28
N ASP A 49 -1.42 -9.71 -17.29
CA ASP A 49 -0.69 -8.52 -17.76
C ASP A 49 0.59 -8.27 -16.93
N CYS A 50 0.51 -8.36 -15.60
CA CYS A 50 1.71 -8.23 -14.77
C CYS A 50 2.72 -9.36 -15.03
N SER A 51 2.26 -10.59 -15.15
CA SER A 51 3.12 -11.74 -15.44
C SER A 51 3.86 -11.56 -16.76
N GLU A 52 3.18 -11.13 -17.82
CA GLU A 52 3.80 -10.88 -19.12
C GLU A 52 4.85 -9.77 -19.03
N LYS A 53 4.52 -8.66 -18.36
CA LYS A 53 5.46 -7.55 -18.15
C LYS A 53 6.70 -7.96 -17.36
N VAL A 54 6.54 -8.80 -16.32
CA VAL A 54 7.65 -9.32 -15.51
C VAL A 54 8.56 -10.22 -16.34
N VAL A 55 7.99 -11.16 -17.11
CA VAL A 55 8.77 -12.06 -17.97
C VAL A 55 9.51 -11.27 -19.06
N LYS A 56 8.86 -10.24 -19.62
CA LYS A 56 9.47 -9.37 -20.63
C LYS A 56 10.62 -8.53 -20.06
N ALA A 57 10.45 -7.97 -18.86
CA ALA A 57 11.47 -7.15 -18.21
C ALA A 57 12.64 -7.98 -17.67
N PHE A 58 12.35 -9.18 -17.18
CA PHE A 58 13.33 -10.06 -16.53
C PHE A 58 13.27 -11.48 -17.10
N PRO A 59 13.73 -11.70 -18.35
CA PRO A 59 13.60 -12.99 -19.04
C PRO A 59 14.39 -14.13 -18.39
N HIS A 60 15.34 -13.81 -17.52
CA HIS A 60 16.14 -14.78 -16.76
C HIS A 60 15.45 -15.24 -15.45
N LEU A 61 14.33 -14.63 -15.08
CA LEU A 61 13.55 -15.02 -13.91
C LEU A 61 12.48 -16.05 -14.29
N THR A 62 12.37 -17.09 -13.48
CA THR A 62 11.26 -18.04 -13.53
C THR A 62 10.24 -17.68 -12.44
N ILE A 63 8.97 -17.57 -12.80
CA ILE A 63 7.88 -17.33 -11.84
C ILE A 63 7.53 -18.67 -11.17
N ALA A 64 7.67 -18.73 -9.86
CA ALA A 64 7.59 -19.95 -9.03
C ALA A 64 6.38 -19.95 -8.08
N GLY A 65 5.28 -19.30 -8.47
CA GLY A 65 4.04 -19.27 -7.69
C GLY A 65 3.04 -18.22 -8.19
N PRO A 66 1.87 -18.14 -7.53
CA PRO A 66 0.85 -17.16 -7.89
C PRO A 66 1.31 -15.74 -7.54
N PHE A 67 0.78 -14.78 -8.29
CA PHE A 67 0.85 -13.37 -7.92
C PHE A 67 -0.15 -13.06 -6.80
N ALA A 68 0.29 -12.30 -5.81
CA ALA A 68 -0.54 -11.84 -4.71
C ALA A 68 -0.20 -10.40 -4.32
N LEU A 69 -1.17 -9.67 -3.80
CA LEU A 69 -0.90 -8.35 -3.23
C LEU A 69 -0.06 -8.50 -1.97
N ASN A 70 0.96 -7.65 -1.85
CA ASN A 70 1.85 -7.64 -0.71
C ASN A 70 2.10 -6.20 -0.23
N GLY A 71 1.54 -5.84 0.93
CA GLY A 71 1.67 -4.51 1.51
C GLY A 71 3.12 -4.17 1.92
N TYR A 72 3.92 -5.16 2.31
CA TYR A 72 5.34 -4.95 2.59
C TYR A 72 6.12 -4.62 1.31
N ALA A 73 5.84 -5.34 0.22
CA ALA A 73 6.43 -5.07 -1.08
C ALA A 73 6.05 -3.67 -1.59
N ALA A 74 4.80 -3.24 -1.40
CA ALA A 74 4.35 -1.89 -1.72
C ALA A 74 5.12 -0.82 -0.93
N ALA A 75 5.26 -1.01 0.39
CA ALA A 75 6.04 -0.11 1.24
C ALA A 75 7.51 -0.04 0.81
N ARG A 76 8.10 -1.16 0.39
CA ARG A 76 9.48 -1.21 -0.13
C ARG A 76 9.65 -0.41 -1.41
N VAL A 77 8.77 -0.63 -2.39
CA VAL A 77 8.76 0.14 -3.64
C VAL A 77 8.62 1.64 -3.34
N ALA A 78 7.71 2.02 -2.44
CA ALA A 78 7.55 3.41 -2.02
C ALA A 78 8.83 3.99 -1.39
N SER A 79 9.53 3.21 -0.55
CA SER A 79 10.78 3.62 0.11
C SER A 79 12.01 3.65 -0.81
N SER A 80 11.95 2.95 -1.95
CA SER A 80 13.08 2.80 -2.87
C SER A 80 13.26 3.99 -3.82
N LYS A 81 12.28 4.90 -3.91
CA LYS A 81 12.34 6.09 -4.77
C LYS A 81 12.87 7.29 -3.96
N PRO A 82 14.08 7.80 -4.25
CA PRO A 82 14.68 8.89 -3.51
C PRO A 82 14.29 10.25 -4.09
N THR A 83 13.03 10.71 -3.97
CA THR A 83 12.69 12.08 -4.41
C THR A 83 11.46 12.70 -3.74
N LEU A 84 11.56 14.02 -3.55
CA LEU A 84 10.64 15.00 -2.93
C LEU A 84 9.19 15.05 -3.46
N GLU A 85 8.82 14.21 -4.41
CA GLU A 85 7.44 14.08 -4.85
C GLU A 85 6.78 13.03 -3.97
N ALA A 86 6.13 13.50 -2.92
CA ALA A 86 5.28 12.69 -2.06
C ALA A 86 4.08 12.19 -2.87
N VAL A 87 4.30 11.22 -3.77
CA VAL A 87 3.23 10.35 -4.27
C VAL A 87 2.55 9.82 -3.01
N PRO A 88 1.24 10.04 -2.82
CA PRO A 88 0.56 9.65 -1.61
C PRO A 88 0.69 8.14 -1.46
N GLN A 89 1.62 7.72 -0.60
CA GLN A 89 2.00 6.33 -0.33
C GLN A 89 0.82 5.44 0.09
N LYS A 90 -0.33 6.07 0.40
CA LYS A 90 -1.56 5.42 0.85
C LYS A 90 -2.23 4.57 -0.23
N ASN A 91 -1.98 4.86 -1.52
CA ASN A 91 -2.70 4.22 -2.62
C ASN A 91 -1.81 3.28 -3.45
N LEU A 92 -0.55 3.08 -3.06
CA LEU A 92 0.36 2.19 -3.77
C LEU A 92 0.14 0.74 -3.33
N VAL A 93 -0.01 -0.16 -4.28
CA VAL A 93 -0.07 -1.61 -4.05
C VAL A 93 0.92 -2.33 -4.94
N ALA A 94 1.43 -3.46 -4.48
CA ALA A 94 2.38 -4.28 -5.21
C ALA A 94 1.81 -5.69 -5.40
N LEU A 95 1.70 -6.12 -6.64
CA LEU A 95 1.30 -7.47 -7.04
C LEU A 95 2.58 -8.27 -7.33
N VAL A 96 2.92 -9.22 -6.46
CA VAL A 96 4.20 -9.91 -6.48
C VAL A 96 4.04 -11.43 -6.53
N ALA A 97 4.93 -12.09 -7.25
CA ALA A 97 5.08 -13.54 -7.23
C ALA A 97 6.48 -13.92 -6.71
N ARG A 98 6.60 -15.16 -6.24
CA ARG A 98 7.92 -15.75 -5.96
C ARG A 98 8.63 -16.01 -7.29
N THR A 99 9.92 -15.72 -7.36
CA THR A 99 10.74 -15.99 -8.54
C THR A 99 11.99 -16.77 -8.18
N THR A 100 12.50 -17.52 -9.15
CA THR A 100 13.80 -18.19 -9.09
C THR A 100 14.66 -17.80 -10.28
N ASN A 101 15.97 -17.77 -10.09
CA ASN A 101 16.96 -17.64 -11.16
C ASN A 101 18.05 -18.68 -10.95
N LYS A 102 18.48 -19.34 -12.02
CA LYS A 102 19.63 -20.24 -11.99
C LYS A 102 20.90 -19.43 -12.22
N GLY A 103 21.73 -19.33 -11.20
CA GLY A 103 23.07 -18.75 -11.30
C GLY A 103 23.98 -19.60 -12.20
N LEU A 104 25.12 -19.02 -12.58
CA LEU A 104 26.12 -19.65 -13.47
C LEU A 104 26.67 -20.97 -12.94
N PHE A 105 26.59 -21.21 -11.63
CA PHE A 105 27.06 -22.43 -10.96
C PHE A 105 25.91 -23.37 -10.54
N GLY A 106 24.73 -23.24 -11.14
CA GLY A 106 23.56 -24.07 -10.81
C GLY A 106 22.89 -23.74 -9.46
N GLN A 107 23.35 -22.70 -8.76
CA GLN A 107 22.70 -22.21 -7.55
C GLN A 107 21.38 -21.52 -7.88
N GLU A 108 20.30 -21.90 -7.20
CA GLU A 108 19.00 -21.25 -7.36
C GLU A 108 18.87 -20.04 -6.43
N ASN A 109 18.84 -18.85 -7.02
CA ASN A 109 18.56 -17.61 -6.31
C ASN A 109 17.05 -17.39 -6.26
N LYS A 110 16.50 -17.32 -5.04
CA LYS A 110 15.08 -17.09 -4.80
C LYS A 110 14.83 -15.61 -4.51
N GLY A 111 13.71 -15.09 -4.98
CA GLY A 111 13.33 -13.70 -4.76
C GLY A 111 11.86 -13.44 -5.03
N HIS A 112 11.53 -12.16 -5.19
CA HIS A 112 10.22 -11.71 -5.59
C HIS A 112 10.34 -10.81 -6.81
N ALA A 113 9.41 -10.93 -7.75
CA ALA A 113 9.24 -9.96 -8.82
C ALA A 113 7.76 -9.67 -9.00
N GLY A 114 7.44 -8.51 -9.54
CA GLY A 114 6.06 -8.07 -9.62
C GLY A 114 5.90 -6.68 -10.21
N CYS A 115 4.70 -6.15 -10.08
CA CYS A 115 4.35 -4.84 -10.60
C CYS A 115 3.78 -3.98 -9.46
N SER A 116 4.04 -2.68 -9.51
CA SER A 116 3.37 -1.70 -8.67
C SER A 116 2.22 -1.04 -9.41
N TYR A 117 1.15 -0.79 -8.67
CA TYR A 117 -0.05 -0.12 -9.15
C TYR A 117 -0.46 0.96 -8.16
N LEU A 118 -1.04 2.05 -8.67
CA LEU A 118 -1.77 3.01 -7.87
C LEU A 118 -3.26 2.66 -7.88
N VAL A 119 -3.91 2.81 -6.74
CA VAL A 119 -5.36 2.70 -6.64
C VAL A 119 -5.97 4.08 -6.85
N GLU A 120 -6.60 4.29 -8.00
CA GLU A 120 -7.20 5.55 -8.40
C GLU A 120 -8.63 5.32 -8.88
N SER A 121 -9.60 6.04 -8.30
CA SER A 121 -11.02 5.98 -8.68
C SER A 121 -11.58 4.54 -8.76
N GLY A 122 -11.13 3.64 -7.88
CA GLY A 122 -11.56 2.24 -7.85
C GLY A 122 -10.96 1.36 -8.95
N ARG A 123 -9.81 1.75 -9.52
CA ARG A 123 -9.08 0.97 -10.53
C ARG A 123 -7.60 0.87 -10.17
N LEU A 124 -6.95 -0.17 -10.66
CA LEU A 124 -5.50 -0.32 -10.58
C LEU A 124 -4.86 0.31 -11.81
N VAL A 125 -4.11 1.38 -11.59
CA VAL A 125 -3.32 2.07 -12.61
C VAL A 125 -1.90 1.56 -12.55
N PHE A 126 -1.41 0.96 -13.64
CA PHE A 126 -0.06 0.42 -13.71
C PHE A 126 0.97 1.53 -13.52
N GLN A 127 1.96 1.30 -12.66
CA GLN A 127 3.08 2.21 -12.46
C GLN A 127 4.36 1.63 -13.06
N GLU A 128 4.85 0.52 -12.53
CA GLU A 128 6.19 0.02 -12.86
C GLU A 128 6.35 -1.48 -12.60
N VAL A 129 7.32 -2.10 -13.27
CA VAL A 129 7.73 -3.50 -13.07
C VAL A 129 8.98 -3.54 -12.19
N HIS A 130 8.99 -4.44 -11.22
CA HIS A 130 10.02 -4.55 -10.17
C HIS A 130 10.62 -5.94 -10.14
N GLY A 131 11.95 -5.99 -10.09
CA GLY A 131 12.72 -7.23 -9.96
C GLY A 131 13.06 -7.54 -8.50
N ILE A 132 13.88 -8.59 -8.30
CA ILE A 132 14.26 -9.10 -6.97
C ILE A 132 14.80 -8.01 -6.05
N ALA A 133 15.66 -7.11 -6.56
CA ALA A 133 16.31 -6.08 -5.76
C ALA A 133 15.33 -5.05 -5.15
N ALA A 134 14.23 -4.73 -5.83
CA ALA A 134 13.27 -3.72 -5.38
C ALA A 134 12.49 -4.16 -4.13
N PHE A 135 12.40 -5.47 -3.89
CA PHE A 135 11.68 -6.05 -2.76
C PHE A 135 12.60 -6.54 -1.63
N MET A 136 13.92 -6.43 -1.80
CA MET A 136 14.89 -6.79 -0.77
C MET A 136 15.11 -5.64 0.22
N PRO A 137 15.43 -5.93 1.50
CA PRO A 137 15.88 -4.91 2.43
C PRO A 137 17.17 -4.26 1.91
N GLN A 138 17.19 -2.93 1.84
CA GLN A 138 18.45 -2.22 1.60
C GLN A 138 19.40 -2.52 2.76
N THR A 139 20.54 -3.14 2.46
CA THR A 139 21.61 -3.32 3.42
C THR A 139 22.22 -1.95 3.67
N ILE A 140 21.81 -1.27 4.74
CA ILE A 140 22.44 -0.03 5.16
C ILE A 140 23.80 -0.43 5.77
N TYR A 141 24.87 -0.25 5.02
CA TYR A 141 26.21 -0.31 5.57
C TYR A 141 26.39 0.91 6.49
N VAL A 142 26.13 0.73 7.78
CA VAL A 142 26.53 1.72 8.78
C VAL A 142 28.05 1.67 8.85
N LEU A 143 28.72 2.60 8.17
CA LEU A 143 30.13 2.90 8.44
C LEU A 143 30.19 3.42 9.87
N SER A 144 30.40 2.52 10.82
CA SER A 144 30.75 2.87 12.19
C SER A 144 32.15 3.48 12.16
N THR A 145 32.24 4.78 11.95
CA THR A 145 33.45 5.54 12.30
C THR A 145 33.63 5.46 13.80
N VAL A 146 34.47 4.51 14.23
CA VAL A 146 35.00 4.45 15.60
C VAL A 146 35.89 5.68 15.78
N VAL A 147 35.32 6.76 16.32
CA VAL A 147 36.09 7.87 16.85
C VAL A 147 36.73 7.36 18.16
N ARG A 148 37.97 6.88 18.08
CA ARG A 148 38.81 6.71 19.28
C ARG A 148 39.05 8.10 19.88
N ARG A 149 38.64 8.28 21.13
CA ARG A 149 39.14 9.35 21.99
C ARG A 149 40.49 8.97 22.56
#